data_AF-A0A537JJU3-F1
#
_entry.id   AF-A0A537JJU3-F1
#
_cell.length_a   1.000
_cell.length_b   1.000
_cell.length_c   1.000
_cell.angle_alpha   90.00
_cell.angle_beta   90.00
_cell.angle_gamma   90.00
#
_symmetry.space_group_name_H-M   'P 1'
#
loop_
_entity.id
_entity.type
_entity.pdbx_description
1 polymer ?
#
loop_
_entity_poly.entity_id
_entity_poly.type
_entity_poly.pdbx_seq_one_letter_code
_entity_poly.pdbx_strand_id
1 'polypeptide(L)'
;MKRVLFIYLVLIIGIIAWYLTSGKGKRVFSNSKSTAVKVSKHSQQFNESIEDVMDKYYKLTNDFVKEDTVSINKTASQLKTALEDLKVDELKKDTVIYETAAGIWDNTKTEITGMLSDPSLQSKRESLTE
;
A
#
# COMPACT_ATOMS: atom_id res chain seq x y z
N MET A 1 48.16 37.32 -36.71
CA MET A 1 47.72 36.72 -35.42
C MET A 1 46.32 37.16 -34.96
N LYS A 2 45.89 38.43 -35.14
CA LYS A 2 44.54 38.89 -34.72
C LYS A 2 43.38 38.20 -35.46
N ARG A 3 43.52 37.95 -36.78
CA ARG A 3 42.48 37.29 -37.60
C ARG A 3 42.29 35.80 -37.24
N VAL A 4 43.35 35.11 -36.85
CA VAL A 4 43.31 33.71 -36.42
C VAL A 4 42.66 33.60 -35.03
N LEU A 5 42.95 34.54 -34.12
CA LEU A 5 42.29 34.66 -32.82
C LEU A 5 40.78 34.88 -32.94
N PHE A 6 40.32 35.71 -33.89
CA PHE A 6 38.89 35.92 -34.13
C PHE A 6 38.18 34.65 -34.63
N ILE A 7 38.84 33.83 -35.45
CA ILE A 7 38.28 32.57 -35.95
C ILE A 7 38.09 31.57 -34.80
N TYR A 8 39.08 31.46 -33.90
CA TYR A 8 38.97 30.61 -32.70
C TYR A 8 37.88 31.11 -31.74
N LEU A 9 37.74 32.42 -31.57
CA LEU A 9 36.69 33.02 -30.74
C LEU A 9 35.29 32.65 -31.25
N VAL A 10 35.07 32.74 -32.57
CA VAL A 10 33.78 32.40 -33.19
C VAL A 10 33.48 30.89 -33.08
N LEU A 11 34.49 30.04 -33.22
CA LEU A 11 34.34 28.59 -33.04
C LEU A 11 33.92 28.22 -31.62
N ILE A 12 34.53 28.84 -30.59
CA ILE A 12 34.19 28.60 -29.18
C ILE A 12 32.75 29.04 -28.88
N ILE A 13 32.33 30.21 -29.38
CA ILE A 13 30.95 30.70 -29.22
C ILE A 13 29.94 29.76 -29.90
N GLY A 14 30.29 29.22 -31.08
CA GLY A 14 29.47 28.24 -31.79
C GLY A 14 29.27 26.95 -30.99
N ILE A 15 30.32 26.43 -30.36
CA ILE A 15 30.27 25.22 -29.53
C ILE A 15 29.44 25.48 -28.25
N ILE A 16 29.59 26.64 -27.61
CA ILE A 16 28.80 27.02 -26.43
C ILE A 16 27.32 27.16 -26.78
N ALA A 17 26.99 27.81 -27.91
CA ALA A 17 25.61 27.94 -28.39
C ALA A 17 25.00 26.58 -28.74
N TRP A 18 25.76 25.69 -29.38
CA TRP A 18 25.31 24.32 -29.67
C TRP A 18 25.08 23.50 -28.40
N TYR A 19 25.96 23.61 -27.40
CA TYR A 19 25.81 22.92 -26.12
C TYR A 19 24.60 23.43 -25.32
N LEU A 20 24.36 24.75 -25.29
CA LEU A 20 23.21 25.35 -24.61
C LEU A 20 21.87 25.03 -25.30
N THR A 21 21.86 24.82 -26.62
CA THR A 21 20.64 24.53 -27.38
C THR A 21 20.34 23.04 -27.50
N SER A 22 21.37 22.17 -27.46
CA SER A 22 21.20 20.71 -27.60
C SER A 22 20.68 20.00 -26.35
N GLY A 23 20.54 20.70 -25.22
CA GLY A 23 20.01 20.15 -23.96
C GLY A 23 18.48 20.11 -23.82
N LYS A 24 17.70 20.48 -24.85
CA LYS A 24 16.23 20.52 -24.76
C LYS A 24 15.56 19.59 -25.76
N GLY A 25 15.87 18.30 -25.66
CA GLY A 25 14.96 17.26 -26.14
C GLY A 25 13.68 17.30 -25.31
N LYS A 26 12.62 17.95 -25.83
CA LYS A 26 11.27 17.82 -25.28
C LYS A 26 10.82 16.38 -25.49
N ARG A 27 11.05 15.51 -24.50
CA ARG A 27 10.27 14.28 -24.39
C ARG A 27 8.85 14.73 -24.05
N VAL A 28 7.97 14.72 -25.05
CA VAL A 28 6.53 14.74 -24.82
C VAL A 28 6.20 13.36 -24.22
N PHE A 29 6.51 13.20 -22.93
CA PHE A 29 5.76 12.23 -22.15
C PHE A 29 4.35 12.79 -22.10
N SER A 30 3.46 12.16 -22.85
CA SER A 30 2.03 12.18 -22.57
C SER A 30 1.90 11.89 -21.08
N ASN A 31 1.72 12.96 -20.32
CA ASN A 31 1.56 12.94 -18.90
C ASN A 31 0.10 12.51 -18.71
N SER A 32 -0.21 11.22 -18.96
CA SER A 32 -1.27 10.62 -18.18
C SER A 32 -0.72 10.68 -16.76
N LYS A 33 -1.06 11.76 -16.07
CA LYS A 33 -0.93 11.84 -14.63
C LYS A 33 -1.84 10.72 -14.12
N SER A 34 -1.29 9.50 -14.05
CA SER A 34 -1.51 8.68 -12.88
C SER A 34 -1.07 9.60 -11.74
N THR A 35 -2.05 10.35 -11.24
CA THR A 35 -1.85 11.24 -10.12
C THR A 35 -1.57 10.27 -9.01
N ALA A 36 -0.29 10.14 -8.64
CA ALA A 36 0.12 9.29 -7.54
C ALA A 36 -0.87 9.53 -6.41
N VAL A 37 -1.58 8.48 -5.99
CA VAL A 37 -2.62 8.60 -4.98
C VAL A 37 -1.95 9.24 -3.78
N LYS A 38 -2.35 10.47 -3.46
CA LYS A 38 -1.72 11.27 -2.42
C LYS A 38 -2.23 10.74 -1.09
N VAL A 39 -1.63 9.64 -0.61
CA VAL A 39 -2.03 9.00 0.64
C VAL A 39 -1.92 10.02 1.77
N SER A 40 -3.04 10.25 2.45
CA SER A 40 -3.09 11.14 3.60
C SER A 40 -2.25 10.60 4.76
N LYS A 41 -1.68 11.48 5.60
CA LYS A 41 -1.15 11.02 6.90
C LYS A 41 -2.32 10.56 7.76
N HIS A 42 -2.35 9.27 8.11
CA HIS A 42 -3.33 8.72 9.04
C HIS A 42 -2.93 9.00 10.50
N SER A 43 -3.90 8.94 11.41
CA SER A 43 -3.64 9.17 12.83
C SER A 43 -2.77 8.04 13.43
N GLN A 44 -2.17 8.32 14.58
CA GLN A 44 -1.48 7.29 15.36
C GLN A 44 -2.44 6.14 15.72
N GLN A 45 -3.70 6.45 16.06
CA GLN A 45 -4.71 5.47 16.43
C GLN A 45 -5.07 4.55 15.26
N PHE A 46 -5.11 5.07 14.03
CA PHE A 46 -5.31 4.24 12.84
C PHE A 46 -4.15 3.25 12.68
N ASN A 47 -2.91 3.73 12.76
CA ASN A 47 -1.73 2.87 12.63
C ASN A 47 -1.71 1.77 13.70
N GLU A 48 -1.98 2.13 14.96
CA GLU A 48 -2.08 1.18 16.07
C GLU A 48 -3.20 0.16 15.84
N SER A 49 -4.36 0.58 15.30
CA SER A 49 -5.45 -0.35 15.00
C SER A 49 -5.13 -1.34 13.87
N ILE A 50 -4.35 -0.92 12.86
CA ILE A 50 -3.85 -1.83 11.80
C ILE A 50 -2.82 -2.80 12.37
N GLU A 51 -1.91 -2.30 13.21
CA GLU A 51 -0.90 -3.12 13.89
C GLU A 51 -1.58 -4.20 14.75
N ASP A 52 -2.60 -3.85 15.53
CA ASP A 52 -3.33 -4.82 16.35
C ASP A 52 -4.02 -5.90 15.50
N VAL A 53 -4.68 -5.53 14.38
CA VAL A 53 -5.26 -6.49 13.44
C VAL A 53 -4.19 -7.45 12.92
N MET A 54 -3.02 -6.94 12.55
CA MET A 54 -1.94 -7.77 12.00
C MET A 54 -1.30 -8.69 13.03
N ASP A 55 -1.11 -8.21 14.26
CA ASP A 55 -0.64 -9.02 15.36
C ASP A 55 -1.59 -10.19 15.65
N LYS A 56 -2.91 -9.95 15.64
CA LYS A 56 -3.90 -11.01 15.84
C LYS A 56 -3.94 -11.98 14.67
N TYR A 57 -3.81 -11.50 13.43
CA TYR A 57 -3.73 -12.35 12.25
C TYR A 57 -2.51 -13.28 12.31
N TYR A 58 -1.32 -12.75 12.56
CA TYR A 58 -0.11 -13.58 12.64
C TYR A 58 -0.17 -14.58 13.78
N LYS A 59 -0.73 -14.17 14.92
CA LYS A 59 -0.94 -15.08 16.04
C LYS A 59 -1.92 -16.19 15.66
N LEU A 60 -2.99 -15.88 14.94
CA LEU A 60 -3.95 -16.87 14.47
C LEU A 60 -3.27 -17.89 13.56
N THR A 61 -2.50 -17.43 12.57
CA THR A 61 -1.72 -18.30 11.68
C THR A 61 -0.76 -19.19 12.47
N ASN A 62 -0.07 -18.65 13.47
CA ASN A 62 0.81 -19.42 14.34
C ASN A 62 0.06 -20.49 15.15
N ASP A 63 -1.13 -20.19 15.63
CA ASP A 63 -1.97 -21.14 16.38
C ASP A 63 -2.46 -22.28 15.44
N PHE A 64 -2.75 -21.97 14.17
CA PHE A 64 -3.03 -22.98 13.14
C PHE A 64 -1.85 -23.90 12.82
N VAL A 65 -0.62 -23.37 12.84
CA VAL A 65 0.59 -24.19 12.67
C VAL A 65 0.77 -25.17 13.84
N LYS A 66 0.36 -24.76 15.05
CA LYS A 66 0.45 -25.59 16.27
C LYS A 66 -0.74 -26.55 16.45
N GLU A 67 -1.78 -26.42 15.64
CA GLU A 67 -3.03 -27.21 15.73
C GLU A 67 -3.76 -27.07 17.08
N ASP A 68 -3.52 -25.98 17.81
CA ASP A 68 -4.18 -25.69 19.08
C ASP A 68 -5.55 -25.09 18.83
N THR A 69 -6.57 -25.93 18.73
CA THR A 69 -7.97 -25.53 18.43
C THR A 69 -8.54 -24.55 19.44
N VAL A 70 -8.12 -24.60 20.71
CA VAL A 70 -8.56 -23.67 21.75
C VAL A 70 -7.96 -22.29 21.50
N SER A 71 -6.65 -22.24 21.24
CA SER A 71 -5.95 -20.99 20.92
C SER A 71 -6.42 -20.40 19.59
N ILE A 72 -6.70 -21.22 18.57
CA ILE A 72 -7.26 -20.79 17.29
C ILE A 72 -8.59 -20.06 17.50
N ASN A 73 -9.55 -20.65 18.22
CA ASN A 73 -10.85 -20.03 18.46
C ASN A 73 -10.73 -18.73 19.28
N LYS A 74 -9.83 -18.73 20.28
CA LYS A 74 -9.54 -17.54 21.07
C LYS A 74 -8.96 -16.42 20.22
N THR A 75 -7.91 -16.70 19.45
CA THR A 75 -7.21 -15.71 18.64
C THR A 75 -8.07 -15.24 17.47
N ALA A 76 -8.89 -16.10 16.86
CA ALA A 76 -9.88 -15.71 15.86
C ALA A 76 -10.94 -14.75 16.42
N SER A 77 -11.40 -14.99 17.66
CA SER A 77 -12.31 -14.07 18.34
C SER A 77 -11.64 -12.72 18.61
N GLN A 78 -10.36 -12.71 19.00
CA GLN A 78 -9.58 -11.49 19.18
C GLN A 78 -9.37 -10.74 17.86
N LEU A 79 -9.10 -11.45 16.77
CA LEU A 79 -8.98 -10.86 15.44
C LEU A 79 -10.30 -10.23 14.99
N LYS A 80 -11.44 -10.90 15.23
CA LYS A 80 -12.77 -10.34 14.96
C LYS A 80 -12.97 -9.00 15.68
N THR A 81 -12.65 -8.94 16.97
CA THR A 81 -12.75 -7.68 17.73
C THR A 81 -11.81 -6.60 17.19
N ALA A 82 -10.55 -6.94 16.87
CA ALA A 82 -9.62 -5.98 16.28
C ALA A 82 -10.11 -5.43 14.93
N LEU A 83 -10.73 -6.28 14.10
CA LEU A 83 -11.34 -5.87 12.84
C LEU A 83 -12.57 -4.96 13.06
N GLU A 84 -13.37 -5.19 14.09
CA GLU A 84 -14.50 -4.31 14.45
C GLU A 84 -14.03 -2.95 14.97
N ASP A 85 -12.90 -2.91 15.69
CA ASP A 85 -12.32 -1.70 16.27
C ASP A 85 -11.47 -0.88 15.28
N LEU A 86 -11.16 -1.45 14.11
CA LEU A 86 -10.34 -0.84 13.07
C LEU A 86 -10.90 0.52 12.64
N LYS A 87 -10.04 1.54 12.59
CA LYS A 87 -10.44 2.93 12.25
C LYS A 87 -10.59 3.17 10.75
N VAL A 88 -11.37 2.33 10.07
CA VAL A 88 -11.62 2.36 8.60
C VAL A 88 -12.21 3.71 8.15
N ASP A 89 -12.91 4.42 9.03
CA ASP A 89 -13.44 5.75 8.76
C ASP A 89 -12.35 6.78 8.37
N GLU A 90 -11.10 6.59 8.81
CA GLU A 90 -10.00 7.48 8.41
C GLU A 90 -9.64 7.35 6.93
N LEU A 91 -9.97 6.21 6.31
CA LEU A 91 -9.75 5.98 4.88
C LEU A 91 -10.75 6.75 4.02
N LYS A 92 -11.89 7.21 4.56
CA LYS A 92 -12.90 8.00 3.82
C LYS A 92 -12.34 9.27 3.18
N LYS A 93 -11.22 9.80 3.70
CA LYS A 93 -10.50 10.95 3.15
C LYS A 93 -9.96 10.66 1.74
N ASP A 94 -9.68 9.41 1.43
CA ASP A 94 -9.18 8.91 0.16
C ASP A 94 -10.21 7.93 -0.44
N THR A 95 -11.27 8.46 -1.06
CA THR A 95 -12.47 7.69 -1.46
C THR A 95 -12.17 6.45 -2.31
N VAL A 96 -11.22 6.53 -3.24
CA VAL A 96 -10.79 5.40 -4.08
C VAL A 96 -10.16 4.28 -3.24
N ILE A 97 -9.40 4.63 -2.19
CA ILE A 97 -8.81 3.67 -1.25
C ILE A 97 -9.89 3.09 -0.35
N TYR A 98 -10.80 3.93 0.15
CA TYR A 98 -11.89 3.51 1.04
C TYR A 98 -12.79 2.45 0.41
N GLU A 99 -13.27 2.64 -0.83
CA GLU A 99 -14.20 1.71 -1.46
C GLU A 99 -13.58 0.31 -1.62
N THR A 100 -12.30 0.25 -2.01
CA THR A 100 -11.58 -1.02 -2.15
C THR A 100 -11.33 -1.67 -0.78
N ALA A 101 -10.85 -0.88 0.19
CA ALA A 101 -10.52 -1.38 1.53
C ALA A 101 -11.75 -1.80 2.32
N ALA A 102 -12.88 -1.09 2.19
CA ALA A 102 -14.12 -1.39 2.88
C ALA A 102 -14.71 -2.74 2.44
N GLY A 103 -14.69 -3.04 1.14
CA GLY A 103 -15.13 -4.33 0.63
C GLY A 103 -14.29 -5.49 1.14
N ILE A 104 -12.96 -5.35 1.12
CA ILE A 104 -12.04 -6.36 1.68
C ILE A 104 -12.29 -6.53 3.19
N TRP A 105 -12.39 -5.42 3.92
CA TRP A 105 -12.62 -5.42 5.36
C TRP A 105 -13.94 -6.10 5.76
N ASP A 106 -15.04 -5.81 5.07
CA ASP A 106 -16.33 -6.45 5.32
C ASP A 106 -16.30 -7.96 5.02
N ASN A 107 -15.63 -8.36 3.94
CA ASN A 107 -15.45 -9.77 3.60
C ASN A 107 -14.64 -10.49 4.68
N THR A 108 -13.49 -9.93 5.09
CA THR A 108 -12.65 -10.54 6.14
C THR A 108 -13.41 -10.70 7.47
N LYS A 109 -14.22 -9.71 7.88
CA LYS A 109 -15.06 -9.85 9.08
C LYS A 109 -16.06 -11.00 8.95
N THR A 110 -16.64 -11.15 7.76
CA THR A 110 -17.62 -12.21 7.46
C THR A 110 -16.95 -13.57 7.52
N GLU A 111 -15.79 -13.73 6.88
CA GLU A 111 -14.99 -14.96 6.87
C GLU A 111 -14.57 -15.38 8.28
N ILE A 112 -14.02 -14.47 9.09
CA ILE A 112 -13.64 -14.78 10.48
C ILE A 112 -14.86 -15.15 11.33
N THR A 113 -16.02 -14.53 11.09
CA THR A 113 -17.26 -14.88 11.78
C THR A 113 -17.77 -16.27 11.37
N GLY A 114 -17.70 -16.61 10.08
CA GLY A 114 -18.01 -17.94 9.58
C GLY A 114 -17.07 -18.99 10.16
N MET A 115 -15.76 -18.73 10.11
CA MET A 115 -14.72 -19.56 10.69
C MET A 115 -15.00 -19.89 12.17
N LEU A 116 -15.42 -18.90 12.97
CA LEU A 116 -15.75 -19.13 14.39
C LEU A 116 -16.98 -20.02 14.59
N SER A 117 -17.91 -20.01 13.64
CA SER A 117 -19.14 -20.81 13.67
C SER A 117 -18.90 -22.27 13.25
N ASP A 118 -17.84 -22.53 12.49
CA ASP A 118 -17.49 -23.87 12.05
C ASP A 118 -16.86 -24.72 13.17
N PRO A 119 -17.31 -25.97 13.38
CA PRO A 119 -16.76 -26.84 14.42
C PRO A 119 -15.47 -27.57 13.99
N SER A 120 -15.17 -27.64 12.69
CA SER A 120 -14.07 -28.43 12.16
C SER A 120 -12.79 -27.60 11.99
N LEU A 121 -11.64 -28.14 12.40
CA LEU A 121 -10.34 -27.47 12.21
C LEU A 121 -10.00 -27.32 10.72
N GLN A 122 -10.42 -28.27 9.88
CA GLN A 122 -10.17 -28.23 8.45
C GLN A 122 -10.92 -27.09 7.76
N SER A 123 -12.23 -26.95 8.02
CA SER A 123 -13.04 -25.84 7.48
C SER A 123 -12.47 -24.49 7.92
N LYS A 124 -12.01 -24.39 9.17
CA LYS A 124 -11.33 -23.19 9.67
C LYS A 124 -10.03 -22.86 8.93
N ARG A 125 -9.26 -23.88 8.53
CA ARG A 125 -8.03 -23.68 7.72
C ARG A 125 -8.37 -23.19 6.32
N GLU A 126 -9.41 -23.74 5.71
CA GLU A 126 -9.88 -23.35 4.37
C GLU A 126 -10.30 -21.87 4.35
N SER A 127 -11.03 -21.40 5.36
CA SER A 127 -11.43 -19.99 5.50
C SER A 127 -10.27 -19.00 5.65
N LEU A 128 -9.05 -19.44 5.98
CA LEU A 128 -7.88 -18.56 6.02
C LEU A 128 -7.14 -18.46 4.68
N THR A 129 -7.43 -19.38 3.76
CA THR A 129 -6.67 -19.54 2.51
C THR A 129 -7.44 -19.13 1.26
N GLU A 130 -8.75 -18.99 1.35
CA GLU A 130 -9.60 -18.35 0.33
C GLU A 130 -9.50 -16.82 0.39
#